data_AF-A0A850MP75-F1
#
_entry.id   AF-A0A850MP75-F1
#
_cell.length_a   1.000
_cell.length_b   1.000
_cell.length_c   1.000
_cell.angle_alpha   90.00
_cell.angle_beta   90.00
_cell.angle_gamma   90.00
#
_symmetry.space_group_name_H-M   'P 1'
#
loop_
_entity.id
_entity.type
_entity.pdbx_description
1 polymer ?
#
loop_
_entity_poly.entity_id
_entity_poly.type
_entity_poly.pdbx_seq_one_letter_code
_entity_poly.pdbx_strand_id
1 'polypeptide(L)'
;IGQNLEPGEPSLPQEGLYVAIPDDATVTEIKVVKYKRDTHLLSHQVKPAPQPSTDPSALPETNPKQEIYEKDDAFPGILFKKIEITQVGDVNVVHLMIYPVQYHPIANTIDLYKKIELEIEYTLAAKAAPPMRGVPTRRRKRVPAGYEDQILNFDNI
;
A
#
# COMPACT_ATOMS: atom_id res chain seq x y z
N ILE A 1 -3.84 5.95 7.54
CA ILE A 1 -3.06 6.74 6.55
C ILE A 1 -1.70 7.08 7.17
N GLY A 2 -0.62 6.58 6.57
CA GLY A 2 0.76 6.93 6.93
C GLY A 2 1.32 8.02 6.02
N GLN A 3 2.56 8.43 6.26
CA GLN A 3 3.30 9.34 5.38
C GLN A 3 4.54 8.62 4.84
N ASN A 4 5.04 9.03 3.67
CA ASN A 4 6.38 8.66 3.25
C ASN A 4 7.41 9.30 4.18
N LEU A 5 8.31 8.48 4.71
CA LEU A 5 9.32 8.87 5.69
C LEU A 5 10.74 8.67 5.19
N GLU A 6 10.91 8.29 3.92
CA GLU A 6 12.23 8.21 3.29
C GLU A 6 12.90 9.59 3.30
N PRO A 7 14.02 9.77 4.02
CA PRO A 7 14.57 11.09 4.27
C PRO A 7 14.87 11.86 2.98
N GLY A 8 14.40 13.10 2.92
CA GLY A 8 14.58 13.99 1.78
C GLY A 8 13.58 13.81 0.64
N GLU A 9 12.77 12.75 0.64
CA GLU A 9 11.67 12.59 -0.32
C GLU A 9 10.45 13.44 0.08
N PRO A 10 9.59 13.83 -0.86
CA PRO A 10 8.33 14.50 -0.53
C PRO A 10 7.51 13.71 0.49
N SER A 11 7.13 14.37 1.58
CA SER A 11 6.28 13.77 2.62
C SER A 11 4.83 13.71 2.15
N LEU A 12 4.51 12.64 1.40
CA LEU A 12 3.20 12.39 0.83
C LEU A 12 2.43 11.32 1.63
N PRO A 13 1.09 11.38 1.68
CA PRO A 13 0.30 10.36 2.33
C PRO A 13 0.38 9.03 1.56
N GLN A 14 0.46 7.94 2.30
CA GLN A 14 0.44 6.58 1.79
C GLN A 14 -0.47 5.71 2.67
N GLU A 15 -1.00 4.63 2.12
CA GLU A 15 -1.93 3.74 2.83
C GLU A 15 -1.58 2.29 2.60
N GLY A 16 -1.30 1.58 3.70
CA GLY A 16 -1.11 0.13 3.70
C GLY A 16 -2.46 -0.57 3.73
N LEU A 17 -2.68 -1.49 2.80
CA LEU A 17 -3.91 -2.28 2.69
C LEU A 17 -3.56 -3.77 2.62
N TYR A 18 -4.41 -4.59 3.22
CA TYR A 18 -4.35 -6.05 3.08
C TYR A 18 -5.49 -6.52 2.18
N VAL A 19 -5.17 -7.39 1.22
CA VAL A 19 -6.17 -8.10 0.42
C VAL A 19 -5.99 -9.58 0.67
N ALA A 20 -6.99 -10.23 1.23
CA ALA A 20 -6.94 -11.65 1.45
C ALA A 20 -6.97 -12.44 0.14
N ILE A 21 -6.19 -13.50 0.12
CA ILE A 21 -6.12 -14.47 -0.97
C ILE A 21 -6.44 -15.87 -0.43
N PRO A 22 -6.98 -16.78 -1.26
CA PRO A 22 -7.23 -18.14 -0.84
C PRO A 22 -5.97 -18.85 -0.33
N ASP A 23 -6.18 -19.89 0.47
CA ASP A 23 -5.10 -20.81 0.82
C ASP A 23 -4.59 -21.47 -0.47
N ASP A 24 -3.28 -21.68 -0.58
CA ASP A 24 -2.61 -22.22 -1.76
C ASP A 24 -2.71 -21.38 -3.05
N ALA A 25 -3.10 -20.10 -2.93
CA ALA A 25 -3.08 -19.15 -4.04
C ALA A 25 -1.66 -18.59 -4.30
N THR A 26 -1.27 -18.55 -5.57
CA THR A 26 -0.08 -17.83 -6.04
C THR A 26 -0.54 -16.62 -6.86
N VAL A 27 -0.24 -15.42 -6.39
CA VAL A 27 -0.56 -14.17 -7.11
C VAL A 27 0.31 -14.07 -8.36
N THR A 28 -0.33 -13.95 -9.52
CA THR A 28 0.33 -13.87 -10.84
C THR A 28 0.49 -12.43 -11.30
N GLU A 29 -0.52 -11.59 -11.07
CA GLU A 29 -0.52 -10.19 -11.51
C GLU A 29 -1.33 -9.30 -10.56
N ILE A 30 -0.89 -8.04 -10.43
CA ILE A 30 -1.66 -6.98 -9.81
C ILE A 30 -1.57 -5.77 -10.73
N LYS A 31 -2.70 -5.18 -11.10
CA LYS A 31 -2.75 -4.03 -12.02
C LYS A 31 -3.82 -3.03 -11.62
N VAL A 32 -3.59 -1.76 -11.94
CA VAL A 32 -4.62 -0.71 -11.85
C VAL A 32 -5.46 -0.77 -13.11
N VAL A 33 -6.75 -1.08 -12.98
CA VAL A 33 -7.68 -1.16 -14.11
C VAL A 33 -8.45 0.15 -14.32
N LYS A 34 -8.58 0.96 -13.28
CA LYS A 34 -9.28 2.24 -13.35
C LYS A 34 -8.87 3.17 -12.21
N TYR A 35 -8.94 4.48 -12.45
CA TYR A 35 -8.78 5.48 -11.40
C TYR A 35 -9.55 6.77 -11.72
N LYS A 36 -9.72 7.62 -10.70
CA LYS A 36 -10.23 9.00 -10.82
C LYS A 36 -9.25 9.96 -10.18
N ARG A 37 -8.80 10.96 -10.92
CA ARG A 37 -7.74 11.90 -10.54
C ARG A 37 -8.21 13.34 -10.69
N ASP A 38 -7.89 14.18 -9.71
CA ASP A 38 -8.00 15.63 -9.78
C ASP A 38 -6.63 16.27 -9.53
N THR A 39 -6.27 17.30 -10.30
CA THR A 39 -5.00 18.02 -10.17
C THR A 39 -5.21 19.33 -9.42
N HIS A 40 -4.33 19.63 -8.47
CA HIS A 40 -4.39 20.84 -7.64
C HIS A 40 -3.05 21.56 -7.61
N LEU A 41 -3.06 22.87 -7.82
CA LEU A 41 -1.91 23.73 -7.58
C LEU A 41 -1.75 24.00 -6.09
N LEU A 42 -0.53 23.94 -5.59
CA LEU A 42 -0.22 24.20 -4.19
C LEU A 42 0.20 25.66 -3.97
N SER A 43 -0.07 26.19 -2.78
CA SER A 43 0.44 27.50 -2.36
C SER A 43 1.92 27.46 -1.94
N HIS A 44 2.40 26.28 -1.51
CA HIS A 44 3.76 26.05 -1.06
C HIS A 44 4.22 24.65 -1.50
N GLN A 45 5.53 24.47 -1.63
CA GLN A 45 6.10 23.17 -1.94
C GLN A 45 5.87 22.17 -0.80
N VAL A 46 5.71 20.89 -1.17
CA VAL A 46 5.63 19.79 -0.21
C VAL A 46 6.95 19.67 0.53
N LYS A 47 6.91 19.60 1.86
CA LYS A 47 8.12 19.46 2.67
C LYS A 47 8.75 18.07 2.47
N PRO A 48 10.08 17.98 2.44
CA PRO A 48 10.74 16.70 2.44
C PRO A 48 10.59 16.03 3.80
N ALA A 49 10.56 14.69 3.81
CA ALA A 49 10.56 13.91 5.04
C ALA A 49 11.88 14.14 5.81
N PRO A 50 11.80 14.26 7.15
CA PRO A 50 12.96 14.55 7.97
C PRO A 50 13.88 13.34 8.12
N GLN A 51 15.14 13.59 8.48
CA GLN A 51 16.03 12.52 8.91
C GLN A 51 15.57 11.96 10.28
N PRO A 52 15.55 10.63 10.45
CA PRO A 52 15.25 10.04 11.74
C PRO A 52 16.32 10.43 12.76
N SER A 53 15.89 10.96 13.90
CA SER A 53 16.75 11.30 15.03
C SER A 53 16.42 10.42 16.23
N THR A 54 17.45 9.97 16.95
CA THR A 54 17.29 9.31 18.26
C THR A 54 17.24 10.30 19.42
N ASP A 55 17.63 11.55 19.20
CA ASP A 55 17.52 12.63 20.19
C ASP A 55 16.15 13.29 20.06
N PRO A 56 15.26 13.17 21.07
CA PRO A 56 13.93 13.77 21.06
C PRO A 56 13.96 15.31 21.15
N SER A 57 15.10 15.91 21.49
CA SER A 57 15.28 17.36 21.59
C SER A 57 15.83 17.99 20.32
N ALA A 58 16.32 17.17 19.38
CA ALA A 58 16.87 17.66 18.11
C ALA A 58 15.75 18.16 17.20
N LEU A 59 15.97 19.30 16.55
CA LEU A 59 15.09 19.75 15.48
C LEU A 59 15.22 18.79 14.29
N PRO A 60 14.10 18.37 13.68
CA PRO A 60 14.15 17.44 12.55
C PRO A 60 14.85 18.10 11.36
N GLU A 61 16.04 17.60 11.01
CA GLU A 61 16.75 18.04 9.82
C GLU A 61 16.01 17.58 8.56
N THR A 62 15.84 18.51 7.61
CA THR A 62 15.14 18.25 6.36
C THR A 62 16.07 18.62 5.20
N ASN A 63 16.52 17.61 4.45
CA ASN A 63 17.43 17.78 3.32
C ASN A 63 16.74 17.27 2.05
N PRO A 64 16.15 18.13 1.20
CA PRO A 64 15.41 17.69 0.02
C PRO A 64 16.33 16.96 -0.97
N LYS A 65 15.89 15.80 -1.45
CA LYS A 65 16.59 15.09 -2.54
C LYS A 65 16.44 15.88 -3.83
N GLN A 66 17.54 16.50 -4.28
CA GLN A 66 17.55 17.30 -5.51
C GLN A 66 17.08 16.51 -6.74
N GLU A 67 17.42 15.22 -6.81
CA GLU A 67 16.98 14.33 -7.89
C GLU A 67 15.46 14.19 -8.05
N ILE A 68 14.70 14.51 -7.00
CA ILE A 68 13.23 14.61 -7.02
C ILE A 68 12.82 16.07 -7.20
N TYR A 69 13.26 16.96 -6.30
CA TYR A 69 12.76 18.33 -6.23
C TYR A 69 13.16 19.23 -7.41
N GLU A 70 14.21 18.86 -8.16
CA GLU A 70 14.68 19.59 -9.34
C GLU A 70 14.20 18.95 -10.65
N LYS A 71 13.23 18.02 -10.59
CA LYS A 71 12.57 17.42 -11.75
C LYS A 71 11.06 17.64 -11.68
N ASP A 72 10.41 17.75 -12.83
CA ASP A 72 8.95 17.84 -12.93
C ASP A 72 8.30 16.48 -13.23
N ASP A 73 8.86 15.43 -12.63
CA ASP A 73 8.34 14.07 -12.73
C ASP A 73 7.37 13.80 -11.58
N ALA A 74 6.32 13.03 -11.85
CA ALA A 74 5.40 12.59 -10.82
C ALA A 74 6.14 11.73 -9.79
N PHE A 75 6.16 12.16 -8.53
CA PHE A 75 6.65 11.37 -7.41
C PHE A 75 5.49 10.84 -6.56
N PRO A 76 5.43 9.53 -6.22
CA PRO A 76 6.41 8.47 -6.52
C PRO A 76 6.34 7.86 -7.94
N GLY A 77 5.39 8.27 -8.78
CA GLY A 77 5.24 7.81 -10.17
C GLY A 77 4.49 6.46 -10.32
N ILE A 78 4.15 5.82 -9.20
CA ILE A 78 3.38 4.58 -9.14
C ILE A 78 2.19 4.75 -8.19
N LEU A 79 1.07 4.08 -8.47
CA LEU A 79 -0.15 4.17 -7.65
C LEU A 79 -0.21 3.12 -6.53
N PHE A 80 0.55 2.05 -6.66
CA PHE A 80 0.68 1.04 -5.63
C PHE A 80 2.04 0.34 -5.72
N LYS A 81 2.44 -0.29 -4.63
CA LYS A 81 3.59 -1.20 -4.54
C LYS A 81 3.17 -2.45 -3.77
N LYS A 82 3.41 -3.62 -4.35
CA LYS A 82 3.31 -4.89 -3.60
C LYS A 82 4.48 -4.97 -2.64
N ILE A 83 4.19 -5.08 -1.34
CA ILE A 83 5.21 -5.25 -0.31
C ILE A 83 5.57 -6.73 -0.21
N GLU A 84 4.60 -7.57 0.15
CA GLU A 84 4.80 -9.00 0.32
C GLU A 84 3.48 -9.77 0.30
N ILE A 85 3.57 -11.10 0.36
CA ILE A 85 2.45 -11.97 0.72
C ILE A 85 2.79 -12.52 2.11
N THR A 86 1.90 -12.29 3.07
CA THR A 86 2.12 -12.66 4.47
C THR A 86 0.85 -13.28 5.07
N GLN A 87 0.94 -13.79 6.28
CA GLN A 87 -0.18 -14.37 6.99
C GLN A 87 -0.59 -13.48 8.17
N VAL A 88 -1.87 -13.11 8.21
CA VAL A 88 -2.48 -12.38 9.33
C VAL A 88 -3.47 -13.32 10.00
N GLY A 89 -3.08 -13.87 11.16
CA GLY A 89 -3.86 -14.94 11.81
C GLY A 89 -3.91 -16.19 10.95
N ASP A 90 -5.13 -16.64 10.59
CA ASP A 90 -5.34 -17.81 9.72
C ASP A 90 -5.57 -17.43 8.24
N VAL A 91 -5.30 -16.18 7.84
CA VAL A 91 -5.59 -15.64 6.50
C VAL A 91 -4.31 -15.25 5.78
N ASN A 92 -4.10 -15.76 4.57
CA ASN A 92 -3.06 -15.26 3.67
C ASN A 92 -3.53 -13.94 3.06
N VAL A 93 -2.66 -12.92 3.10
CA VAL A 93 -2.95 -11.59 2.58
C VAL A 93 -1.82 -11.11 1.68
N VAL A 94 -2.19 -10.35 0.65
CA VAL A 94 -1.28 -9.51 -0.12
C VAL A 94 -1.20 -8.16 0.59
N HIS A 95 0.00 -7.77 1.00
CA HIS A 95 0.24 -6.46 1.59
C HIS A 95 0.60 -5.47 0.48
N LEU A 96 -0.23 -4.45 0.30
CA LEU A 96 -0.08 -3.40 -0.70
C LEU A 96 0.13 -2.05 -0.02
N MET A 97 1.05 -1.25 -0.55
CA MET A 97 1.14 0.18 -0.24
C MET A 97 0.51 0.97 -1.38
N ILE A 98 -0.46 1.83 -1.08
CA ILE A 98 -1.15 2.69 -2.04
C ILE A 98 -0.64 4.12 -1.93
N TYR A 99 -0.46 4.77 -3.07
CA TYR A 99 0.01 6.16 -3.20
C TYR A 99 -1.08 7.03 -3.83
N PRO A 100 -2.04 7.53 -3.03
CA PRO A 100 -3.18 8.30 -3.53
C PRO A 100 -2.81 9.72 -3.99
N VAL A 101 -1.60 10.21 -3.67
CA VAL A 101 -1.12 11.53 -4.05
C VAL A 101 0.18 11.39 -4.84
N GLN A 102 0.25 12.07 -5.97
CA GLN A 102 1.48 12.25 -6.74
C GLN A 102 1.85 13.73 -6.73
N TYR A 103 3.13 14.05 -6.55
CA TYR A 103 3.62 15.42 -6.50
C TYR A 103 4.53 15.72 -7.69
N HIS A 104 4.35 16.89 -8.29
CA HIS A 104 5.18 17.44 -9.36
C HIS A 104 5.90 18.69 -8.81
N PRO A 105 7.19 18.59 -8.43
CA PRO A 105 7.90 19.63 -7.69
C PRO A 105 8.07 20.98 -8.40
N ILE A 106 8.36 20.97 -9.71
CA ILE A 106 8.60 22.20 -10.49
C ILE A 106 7.27 22.88 -10.79
N ALA A 107 6.27 22.13 -11.25
CA ALA A 107 4.92 22.64 -11.46
C ALA A 107 4.23 23.05 -10.14
N ASN A 108 4.74 22.55 -9.00
CA ASN A 108 4.17 22.72 -7.67
C ASN A 108 2.69 22.30 -7.61
N THR A 109 2.37 21.18 -8.27
CA THR A 109 1.04 20.60 -8.33
C THR A 109 1.02 19.21 -7.71
N ILE A 110 -0.14 18.79 -7.22
CA ILE A 110 -0.42 17.41 -6.85
C ILE A 110 -1.53 16.83 -7.71
N ASP A 111 -1.41 15.55 -8.01
CA ASP A 111 -2.50 14.72 -8.51
C ASP A 111 -3.08 13.92 -7.35
N LEU A 112 -4.35 14.15 -7.03
CA LEU A 112 -5.10 13.41 -6.02
C LEU A 112 -5.96 12.33 -6.67
N TYR A 113 -5.64 11.07 -6.41
CA TYR A 113 -6.37 9.90 -6.88
C TYR A 113 -7.49 9.56 -5.89
N LYS A 114 -8.68 10.08 -6.14
CA LYS A 114 -9.88 9.87 -5.31
C LYS A 114 -10.47 8.46 -5.41
N LYS A 115 -10.11 7.72 -6.47
CA LYS A 115 -10.49 6.32 -6.66
C LYS A 115 -9.37 5.60 -7.38
N ILE A 116 -9.01 4.41 -6.90
CA ILE A 116 -8.10 3.47 -7.56
C ILE A 116 -8.78 2.09 -7.51
N GLU A 117 -8.97 1.46 -8.66
CA GLU A 117 -9.48 0.10 -8.78
C GLU A 117 -8.32 -0.82 -9.16
N LEU A 118 -8.04 -1.79 -8.28
CA LEU A 118 -6.99 -2.79 -8.46
C LEU A 118 -7.63 -4.13 -8.83
N GLU A 119 -7.03 -4.81 -9.80
CA GLU A 119 -7.34 -6.19 -10.14
C GLU A 119 -6.16 -7.07 -9.71
N ILE A 120 -6.45 -8.15 -8.97
CA ILE A 120 -5.47 -9.11 -8.48
C ILE A 120 -5.80 -10.46 -9.12
N GLU A 121 -4.89 -10.95 -9.93
CA GLU A 121 -4.96 -12.27 -10.56
C GLU A 121 -4.13 -13.28 -9.76
N TYR A 122 -4.66 -14.49 -9.59
CA TYR A 122 -3.96 -15.56 -8.89
C TYR A 122 -4.37 -16.94 -9.45
N THR A 123 -3.47 -17.91 -9.26
CA THR A 123 -3.72 -19.32 -9.58
C THR A 123 -3.78 -20.14 -8.30
N LEU A 124 -4.68 -21.12 -8.24
CA LEU A 124 -4.78 -22.07 -7.14
C LEU A 124 -3.96 -23.32 -7.44
N ALA A 125 -3.24 -23.84 -6.46
CA ALA A 125 -2.69 -25.19 -6.55
C ALA A 125 -3.83 -26.21 -6.70
N ALA A 126 -3.57 -27.31 -7.42
CA ALA A 126 -4.53 -28.40 -7.52
C ALA A 126 -4.88 -28.91 -6.12
N LYS A 127 -6.18 -29.06 -5.83
CA LYS A 127 -6.66 -29.51 -4.52
C LYS A 127 -5.91 -30.77 -4.08
N ALA A 128 -5.28 -30.72 -2.90
CA ALA A 128 -4.85 -31.92 -2.22
C ALA A 128 -6.05 -32.87 -2.05
N ALA A 129 -5.77 -34.18 -2.06
CA ALA A 129 -6.79 -35.21 -1.89
C ALA A 129 -7.69 -34.89 -0.68
N PRO A 130 -9.02 -35.09 -0.78
CA PRO A 130 -9.93 -34.73 0.30
C PRO A 130 -9.50 -35.41 1.60
N PRO A 131 -9.63 -34.72 2.75
CA PRO A 131 -9.24 -35.28 4.04
C PRO A 131 -9.99 -36.58 4.30
N MET A 132 -9.32 -37.52 4.98
CA MET A 132 -9.95 -38.78 5.40
C MET A 132 -11.28 -38.50 6.11
N ARG A 133 -12.28 -39.30 5.78
CA ARG A 133 -13.65 -39.21 6.31
C ARG A 133 -13.59 -39.26 7.85
N GLY A 134 -14.00 -38.17 8.51
CA GLY A 134 -14.00 -38.05 9.98
C GLY A 134 -13.12 -36.94 10.56
N VAL A 135 -12.30 -36.26 9.75
CA VAL A 135 -11.59 -35.05 10.20
C VAL A 135 -12.59 -33.87 10.29
N PRO A 136 -12.71 -33.18 11.43
CA PRO A 136 -13.56 -31.99 11.52
C PRO A 136 -13.09 -30.96 10.51
N THR A 137 -13.96 -30.65 9.56
CA THR A 137 -13.71 -29.67 8.51
C THR A 137 -14.30 -28.33 8.93
N ARG A 138 -13.49 -27.27 8.79
CA ARG A 138 -13.78 -25.86 9.04
C ARG A 138 -13.73 -25.43 10.52
N ARG A 139 -12.53 -25.06 10.97
CA ARG A 139 -12.41 -23.98 11.99
C ARG A 139 -12.77 -22.66 11.29
N ARG A 140 -13.55 -21.80 11.96
CA ARG A 140 -13.65 -20.39 11.54
C ARG A 140 -12.24 -19.80 11.53
N LYS A 141 -11.80 -19.24 10.41
CA LYS A 141 -10.53 -18.52 10.34
C LYS A 141 -10.55 -17.41 11.37
N ARG A 142 -9.48 -17.29 12.16
CA ARG A 142 -9.33 -16.23 13.16
C ARG A 142 -8.37 -15.18 12.64
N VAL A 143 -8.79 -13.93 12.75
CA VAL A 143 -7.94 -12.77 12.53
C VAL A 143 -7.83 -12.02 13.87
N PRO A 144 -6.65 -11.50 14.23
CA PRO A 144 -6.52 -10.68 15.44
C PRO A 144 -7.42 -9.45 15.38
N ALA A 145 -7.97 -9.06 16.52
CA ALA A 145 -8.80 -7.86 16.62
C ALA A 145 -8.06 -6.62 16.09
N GLY A 146 -8.74 -5.81 15.28
CA GLY A 146 -8.18 -4.59 14.67
C GLY A 146 -7.57 -4.75 13.27
N TYR A 147 -7.49 -5.99 12.75
CA TYR A 147 -7.12 -6.25 11.35
C TYR A 147 -8.33 -6.40 10.42
N GLU A 148 -9.53 -6.56 10.98
CA GLU A 148 -10.79 -6.70 10.23
C GLU A 148 -11.01 -5.50 9.28
N ASP A 149 -10.78 -4.28 9.76
CA ASP A 149 -10.93 -3.05 8.96
C ASP A 149 -9.79 -2.85 7.93
N GLN A 150 -8.68 -3.57 8.06
CA GLN A 150 -7.51 -3.43 7.18
C GLN A 150 -7.52 -4.44 6.03
N ILE A 151 -8.34 -5.50 6.13
CA ILE A 151 -8.50 -6.54 5.10
C ILE A 151 -9.74 -6.19 4.26
N LEU A 152 -9.51 -5.69 3.04
CA LEU A 152 -10.58 -5.13 2.20
C LEU A 152 -11.69 -6.11 1.81
N ASN A 153 -11.40 -7.41 1.79
CA ASN A 153 -12.30 -8.47 1.32
C ASN A 153 -12.51 -9.56 2.38
N PHE A 154 -12.46 -9.19 3.67
CA PHE A 154 -12.56 -10.15 4.77
C PHE A 154 -13.82 -11.02 4.71
N ASP A 155 -14.96 -10.45 4.34
CA ASP A 155 -16.25 -11.16 4.22
C ASP A 155 -16.27 -12.26 3.14
N ASN A 156 -15.28 -12.27 2.23
CA ASN A 156 -15.21 -13.20 1.11
C ASN A 156 -14.38 -14.47 1.42
N ILE A 157 -13.97 -14.70 2.68
CA ILE A 157 -13.05 -15.77 3.13
C ILE A 157 -13.73 -16.67 4.16
#